data_AF-A0A9D7NAM7-F1
#
_entry.id   AF-A0A9D7NAM7-F1
#
_cell.length_a   1.000
_cell.length_b   1.000
_cell.length_c   1.000
_cell.angle_alpha   90.00
_cell.angle_beta   90.00
_cell.angle_gamma   90.00
#
_symmetry.space_group_name_H-M   'P 1'
#
loop_
_entity.id
_entity.type
_entity.pdbx_description
1 polymer ?
#
loop_
_entity_poly.entity_id
_entity_poly.type
_entity_poly.pdbx_seq_one_letter_code
_entity_poly.pdbx_strand_id
1 'polypeptide(L)'
;MEIAKLRALRLLWQNVLKAYGVQTSALEIAAHFAPASQDEHPNTNLIRAATQAMSAVIGGANQLYVLPSNASLHESPTPFTRRIARNVQHLLRLESHLDKVIDPAAGSYYIEKLTEELAHKAWAIFQQNGN
;
A
#
# COMPACT_ATOMS: atom_id res chain seq x y z
N MET A 1 -2.22 8.57 4.84
CA MET A 1 -1.21 8.84 3.79
C MET A 1 -1.13 7.71 2.78
N GLU A 2 -0.75 6.49 3.17
CA GLU A 2 -0.49 5.37 2.24
C GLU A 2 -1.68 5.01 1.31
N ILE A 3 -2.90 4.97 1.84
CA ILE A 3 -4.13 4.76 1.03
C ILE A 3 -4.22 5.80 -0.09
N ALA A 4 -4.09 7.09 0.25
CA ALA A 4 -4.15 8.19 -0.71
C ALA A 4 -3.00 8.13 -1.73
N LYS A 5 -1.81 7.68 -1.32
CA LYS A 5 -0.65 7.52 -2.20
C LYS A 5 -0.89 6.48 -3.29
N LEU A 6 -1.46 5.33 -2.94
CA LEU A 6 -1.78 4.28 -3.92
C LEU A 6 -2.91 4.72 -4.88
N ARG A 7 -3.93 5.42 -4.36
CA ARG A 7 -4.98 6.02 -5.20
C ARG A 7 -4.41 7.05 -6.17
N ALA A 8 -3.56 7.96 -5.68
CA ALA A 8 -2.89 8.97 -6.50
C ALA A 8 -2.01 8.35 -7.59
N LEU A 9 -1.27 7.29 -7.28
CA LEU A 9 -0.45 6.57 -8.26
C LEU A 9 -1.28 6.04 -9.44
N ARG A 10 -2.45 5.46 -9.18
CA ARG A 10 -3.35 4.96 -10.24
C ARG A 10 -3.86 6.09 -11.13
N LEU A 11 -4.24 7.22 -10.53
CA LEU A 11 -4.69 8.40 -11.26
C LEU A 11 -3.57 8.95 -12.17
N LEU A 12 -2.37 9.10 -11.64
CA LEU A 12 -1.22 9.59 -12.39
C LEU A 12 -0.86 8.65 -13.54
N TRP A 13 -0.87 7.33 -13.31
CA TRP A 13 -0.63 6.34 -14.36
C TRP A 13 -1.62 6.47 -15.52
N GLN A 14 -2.91 6.61 -15.22
CA GLN A 14 -3.92 6.83 -16.26
C GLN A 14 -3.68 8.14 -17.04
N ASN A 15 -3.27 9.21 -16.35
CA ASN A 15 -2.96 10.48 -17.00
C ASN A 15 -1.75 10.36 -17.94
N VAL A 16 -0.71 9.63 -17.54
CA VAL A 16 0.44 9.32 -18.40
C VAL A 16 -0.02 8.56 -19.64
N LEU A 17 -0.72 7.44 -19.49
CA LEU A 17 -1.18 6.64 -20.64
C LEU A 17 -2.01 7.47 -21.63
N LYS A 18 -2.92 8.30 -21.12
CA LYS A 18 -3.73 9.22 -21.93
C LYS A 18 -2.87 10.23 -22.69
N ALA A 19 -1.86 10.82 -22.04
CA ALA A 19 -0.95 11.77 -22.67
C ALA A 19 -0.13 11.16 -23.81
N TYR A 20 0.24 9.88 -23.69
CA TYR A 20 0.95 9.13 -24.74
C TYR A 20 0.04 8.47 -25.77
N GLY A 21 -1.28 8.64 -25.68
CA GLY A 21 -2.25 8.03 -26.60
C GLY A 21 -2.32 6.50 -26.53
N VAL A 22 -1.87 5.91 -25.41
CA VAL A 22 -1.91 4.46 -25.18
C VAL A 22 -3.25 4.08 -24.57
N GLN A 23 -3.81 2.93 -24.98
CA GLN A 23 -5.03 2.41 -24.38
C GLN A 23 -4.85 2.25 -22.86
N THR A 24 -5.80 2.77 -22.09
CA THR A 24 -5.74 2.70 -20.62
C THR A 24 -5.71 1.25 -20.15
N SER A 25 -4.63 0.85 -19.49
CA SER A 25 -4.47 -0.46 -18.87
C SER A 25 -4.56 -0.35 -17.35
N ALA A 26 -5.00 -1.43 -16.72
CA ALA A 26 -5.02 -1.51 -15.26
C ALA A 26 -3.58 -1.56 -14.73
N LEU A 27 -3.27 -0.71 -13.74
CA LEU A 27 -2.00 -0.78 -13.03
C LEU A 27 -2.03 -1.92 -12.02
N GLU A 28 -1.02 -2.80 -12.05
CA GLU A 28 -0.80 -3.76 -10.97
C GLU A 28 0.17 -3.18 -9.94
N ILE A 29 -0.22 -3.20 -8.67
CA ILE A 29 0.57 -2.66 -7.55
C ILE A 29 0.94 -3.80 -6.60
N ALA A 30 2.23 -4.06 -6.43
CA ALA A 30 2.76 -4.91 -5.37
C ALA A 30 3.25 -4.06 -4.19
N ALA A 31 2.64 -4.22 -3.02
CA ALA A 31 3.00 -3.50 -1.81
C ALA A 31 4.04 -4.29 -0.99
N HIS A 32 5.23 -3.69 -0.82
CA HIS A 32 6.31 -4.20 0.02
C HIS A 32 6.60 -3.20 1.14
N PHE A 33 6.59 -3.66 2.39
CA PHE A 33 6.94 -2.80 3.52
C PHE A 33 8.44 -2.78 3.74
N ALA A 34 8.98 -1.60 4.07
CA ALA A 34 10.40 -1.44 4.31
C ALA A 34 10.80 -2.07 5.65
N PRO A 35 11.95 -2.79 5.75
CA PRO A 35 12.45 -3.28 7.03
C PRO A 35 12.66 -2.18 8.07
N ALA A 36 13.05 -0.98 7.62
CA ALA A 36 13.18 0.22 8.46
C ALA A 36 11.88 0.68 9.13
N SER A 37 10.72 0.11 8.77
CA SER A 37 9.45 0.40 9.44
C SER A 37 9.21 -0.43 10.72
N GLN A 38 10.08 -1.40 11.00
CA GLN A 38 10.06 -2.21 12.22
C GLN A 38 11.02 -1.67 13.27
N ASP A 39 10.66 -1.79 14.54
CA ASP A 39 11.48 -1.45 15.70
C ASP A 39 12.01 -2.72 16.39
N GLU A 40 12.81 -2.57 17.45
CA GLU A 40 13.41 -3.69 18.19
C GLU A 40 12.39 -4.52 18.99
N HIS A 41 11.10 -4.17 18.98
CA HIS A 41 10.06 -4.86 19.73
C HIS A 41 9.15 -5.67 18.78
N PRO A 42 9.36 -6.99 18.63
CA PRO A 42 8.63 -7.80 17.65
C PRO A 42 7.10 -7.79 17.83
N ASN A 43 6.62 -7.66 19.06
CA ASN A 43 5.18 -7.60 19.34
C ASN A 43 4.55 -6.30 18.78
N THR A 44 5.26 -5.18 18.87
CA THR A 44 4.82 -3.91 18.26
C THR A 44 4.80 -4.02 16.74
N ASN A 45 5.79 -4.69 16.17
CA ASN A 45 5.87 -4.94 14.73
C ASN A 45 4.68 -5.73 14.18
N LEU A 46 4.03 -6.57 14.98
CA LEU A 46 2.80 -7.26 14.58
C LEU A 46 1.64 -6.29 14.32
N ILE A 47 1.46 -5.31 15.22
CA ILE A 47 0.42 -4.28 15.10
C ILE A 47 0.72 -3.37 13.90
N ARG A 48 2.00 -3.00 13.73
CA ARG A 48 2.47 -2.23 12.57
C ARG A 48 2.17 -2.96 11.26
N ALA A 49 2.56 -4.23 11.17
CA ALA A 49 2.35 -5.06 9.99
C ALA A 49 0.86 -5.17 9.62
N ALA A 50 -0.03 -5.35 10.60
CA ALA A 50 -1.47 -5.39 10.38
C ALA A 50 -2.01 -4.05 9.82
N THR A 51 -1.60 -2.92 10.41
CA THR A 51 -2.04 -1.59 9.99
C THR A 51 -1.52 -1.22 8.59
N GLN A 52 -0.25 -1.55 8.33
CA GLN A 52 0.39 -1.39 7.02
C GLN A 52 -0.33 -2.21 5.95
N ALA A 53 -0.56 -3.50 6.22
CA ALA A 53 -1.29 -4.41 5.34
C ALA A 53 -2.69 -3.91 5.03
N MET A 54 -3.43 -3.48 6.06
CA MET A 54 -4.77 -2.92 5.90
C MET A 54 -4.74 -1.67 5.01
N SER A 55 -3.79 -0.75 5.22
CA SER A 55 -3.67 0.46 4.39
C SER A 55 -3.36 0.16 2.92
N ALA A 56 -2.55 -0.87 2.66
CA ALA A 56 -2.25 -1.31 1.30
C ALA A 56 -3.47 -1.93 0.62
N VAL A 57 -4.22 -2.78 1.34
CA VAL A 57 -5.46 -3.40 0.84
C VAL A 57 -6.52 -2.33 0.55
N ILE A 58 -6.77 -1.40 1.47
CA ILE A 58 -7.74 -0.31 1.27
C ILE A 58 -7.31 0.62 0.13
N GLY A 59 -6.00 0.89 -0.01
CA GLY A 59 -5.46 1.63 -1.15
C GLY A 59 -5.50 0.88 -2.49
N GLY A 60 -5.99 -0.36 -2.50
CA GLY A 60 -6.18 -1.17 -3.69
C GLY A 60 -4.90 -1.84 -4.20
N ALA A 61 -3.95 -2.22 -3.35
CA ALA A 61 -2.80 -3.03 -3.78
C ALA A 61 -3.26 -4.40 -4.31
N ASN A 62 -2.63 -4.89 -5.39
CA ASN A 62 -2.93 -6.18 -6.01
C ASN A 62 -2.18 -7.34 -5.35
N GLN A 63 -0.96 -7.06 -4.88
CA GLN A 63 -0.13 -8.03 -4.17
C GLN A 63 0.38 -7.41 -2.88
N LEU A 64 0.55 -8.24 -1.84
CA LEU A 64 0.90 -7.79 -0.51
C LEU A 64 2.02 -8.66 0.07
N TYR A 65 3.14 -8.05 0.41
CA TYR A 65 4.24 -8.69 1.12
C TYR A 65 4.36 -8.15 2.54
N VAL A 66 3.98 -8.97 3.52
CA VAL A 66 4.08 -8.64 4.95
C VAL A 66 5.41 -9.14 5.49
N LEU A 67 6.19 -8.25 6.12
CA LEU A 67 7.45 -8.62 6.75
C LEU A 67 7.22 -9.45 8.04
N PRO A 68 8.01 -10.51 8.26
CA PRO A 68 8.10 -11.18 9.57
C PRO A 68 8.45 -10.18 10.68
N SER A 69 7.88 -10.31 11.87
CA SER A 69 8.01 -9.32 12.96
C SER A 69 9.41 -9.19 13.57
N ASN A 70 10.30 -10.13 13.29
CA ASN A 70 11.69 -10.13 13.74
C ASN A 70 12.68 -9.62 12.67
N ALA A 71 12.20 -9.03 11.57
CA ALA A 71 13.08 -8.58 10.49
C ALA A 71 14.01 -7.42 10.91
N SER A 72 13.57 -6.57 11.85
CA SER A 72 14.41 -5.53 12.47
C SER A 72 15.57 -6.07 13.31
N LEU A 73 15.46 -7.30 13.82
CA LEU A 73 16.49 -7.92 14.65
C LEU A 73 17.65 -8.49 13.83
N HIS A 74 17.63 -8.33 12.50
CA HIS A 74 18.59 -8.94 11.56
C HIS A 74 18.67 -10.46 11.67
N GLU A 75 17.64 -11.10 12.21
CA GLU A 75 17.52 -12.54 12.32
C GLU A 75 16.83 -13.14 11.10
N SER A 76 17.17 -14.39 10.79
CA SER A 76 16.38 -15.15 9.82
C SER A 76 14.94 -15.31 10.33
N PRO A 77 13.92 -15.21 9.45
CA PRO A 77 12.55 -15.44 9.87
C PRO A 77 12.38 -16.84 10.45
N THR A 78 11.66 -16.96 11.57
CA THR A 78 11.32 -18.26 12.15
C THR A 78 10.07 -18.83 11.47
N PRO A 79 9.80 -20.14 11.57
CA PRO A 79 8.53 -20.70 11.10
C PRO A 79 7.31 -20.00 11.73
N PHE A 80 7.43 -19.57 12.99
CA PHE A 80 6.40 -18.83 13.69
C PHE A 80 6.20 -17.43 13.10
N THR A 81 7.26 -16.61 12.96
CA THR A 81 7.10 -15.24 12.45
C THR A 81 6.64 -15.22 10.98
N ARG A 82 7.08 -16.19 10.15
CA ARG A 82 6.54 -16.39 8.79
C ARG A 82 5.06 -16.74 8.80
N ARG A 83 4.63 -17.64 9.68
CA ARG A 83 3.21 -18.02 9.80
C ARG A 83 2.35 -16.81 10.16
N ILE A 84 2.79 -16.00 11.13
CA ILE A 84 2.04 -14.81 11.53
C ILE A 84 1.95 -13.80 10.39
N ALA A 85 3.06 -13.51 9.70
CA ALA A 85 3.06 -12.58 8.56
C ALA A 85 2.09 -13.01 7.44
N ARG A 86 2.03 -14.32 7.13
CA ARG A 86 1.05 -14.87 6.17
C ARG A 86 -0.39 -14.77 6.70
N ASN A 87 -0.59 -15.06 7.98
CA ASN A 87 -1.92 -15.03 8.59
C ASN A 87 -2.54 -13.64 8.58
N VAL A 88 -1.76 -12.56 8.67
CA VAL A 88 -2.29 -11.19 8.49
C VAL A 88 -3.01 -11.04 7.15
N GLN A 89 -2.44 -11.59 6.07
CA GLN A 89 -3.06 -11.53 4.75
C GLN A 89 -4.34 -12.37 4.68
N HIS A 90 -4.34 -13.56 5.29
CA HIS A 90 -5.53 -14.39 5.39
C HIS A 90 -6.64 -13.73 6.18
N LEU A 91 -6.33 -13.13 7.33
CA LEU A 91 -7.29 -12.41 8.16
C LEU A 91 -7.93 -11.26 7.39
N LEU A 92 -7.13 -10.45 6.69
CA LEU A 92 -7.66 -9.38 5.85
C LEU A 92 -8.56 -9.93 4.73
N ARG A 93 -8.19 -11.03 4.07
CA ARG A 93 -9.00 -11.59 2.99
C ARG A 93 -10.27 -12.29 3.45
N LEU A 94 -10.23 -13.00 4.56
CA LEU A 94 -11.28 -13.93 4.97
C LEU A 94 -12.23 -13.35 6.03
N GLU A 95 -11.74 -12.42 6.87
CA GLU A 95 -12.46 -12.00 8.07
C GLU A 95 -12.73 -10.49 8.13
N SER A 96 -11.99 -9.67 7.38
CA SER A 96 -12.12 -8.20 7.49
C SER A 96 -13.25 -7.57 6.65
N HIS A 97 -13.86 -8.34 5.74
CA HIS A 97 -14.89 -7.88 4.80
C HIS A 97 -14.48 -6.67 3.93
N LEU A 98 -13.19 -6.36 3.83
CA LEU A 98 -12.66 -5.31 2.95
C LEU A 98 -12.87 -5.63 1.46
N ASP A 99 -13.21 -6.88 1.13
CA ASP A 99 -13.55 -7.34 -0.22
C ASP A 99 -14.99 -7.01 -0.64
N LYS A 100 -15.84 -6.54 0.28
CA LYS A 100 -17.27 -6.29 0.00
C LYS A 100 -17.54 -4.98 -0.74
N VAL A 101 -16.59 -4.05 -0.71
CA VAL A 101 -16.68 -2.75 -1.39
C VAL A 101 -15.39 -2.50 -2.14
N ILE A 102 -15.49 -2.01 -3.38
CA ILE A 102 -14.34 -1.84 -4.28
C ILE A 102 -13.34 -0.79 -3.74
N ASP A 103 -13.82 0.35 -3.25
CA ASP A 103 -13.01 1.39 -2.61
C ASP A 103 -13.70 1.84 -1.31
N PRO A 104 -13.38 1.21 -0.16
CA PRO A 104 -13.97 1.58 1.13
C PRO A 104 -13.62 3.00 1.58
N ALA A 105 -12.58 3.62 1.01
CA ALA A 105 -12.12 4.95 1.37
C ALA A 105 -12.78 6.06 0.52
N ALA A 106 -13.54 5.68 -0.52
CA ALA A 106 -14.21 6.62 -1.41
C ALA A 106 -15.18 7.51 -0.64
N GLY A 107 -15.14 8.82 -0.93
CA GLY A 107 -16.02 9.82 -0.32
C GLY A 107 -15.54 10.33 1.04
N SER A 108 -14.44 9.80 1.59
CA SER A 108 -13.78 10.39 2.75
C SER A 108 -13.13 11.73 2.38
N TYR A 109 -13.67 12.85 2.87
CA TYR A 109 -13.14 14.19 2.59
C TYR A 109 -11.61 14.28 2.79
N TYR A 110 -11.09 13.67 3.86
CA TYR A 110 -9.66 13.68 4.13
C TYR A 110 -8.85 12.87 3.12
N ILE A 111 -9.30 11.66 2.76
CA ILE A 111 -8.56 10.80 1.83
C ILE A 111 -8.64 11.35 0.40
N GLU A 112 -9.79 11.86 -0.03
CA GLU A 112 -9.94 12.50 -1.35
C GLU A 112 -8.98 13.70 -1.48
N LYS A 113 -9.06 14.65 -0.54
CA LYS A 113 -8.20 15.84 -0.54
C LYS A 113 -6.72 15.47 -0.53
N LEU A 114 -6.33 14.51 0.30
CA LEU A 114 -4.94 14.07 0.38
C LEU A 114 -4.48 13.37 -0.91
N THR A 115 -5.38 12.63 -1.57
CA THR A 115 -5.10 11.97 -2.86
C THR A 115 -4.83 13.01 -3.94
N GLU A 116 -5.65 14.05 -4.03
CA GLU A 116 -5.46 15.17 -4.96
C GLU A 116 -4.15 15.93 -4.70
N GLU A 117 -3.88 16.29 -3.44
CA GLU A 117 -2.66 16.99 -3.06
C GLU A 117 -1.40 16.19 -3.42
N LEU A 118 -1.39 14.88 -3.17
CA LEU A 118 -0.27 14.00 -3.52
C LEU A 118 -0.12 13.89 -5.04
N ALA A 119 -1.23 13.73 -5.78
CA ALA A 119 -1.21 13.64 -7.23
C ALA A 119 -0.64 14.92 -7.86
N HIS A 120 -1.10 16.09 -7.43
CA HIS A 120 -0.60 17.38 -7.93
C HIS A 120 0.89 17.57 -7.65
N LYS A 121 1.34 17.31 -6.42
CA LYS A 121 2.76 17.43 -6.05
C LYS A 121 3.63 16.48 -6.86
N ALA A 122 3.22 15.21 -6.99
CA ALA A 122 3.96 14.23 -7.77
C ALA A 122 4.01 14.58 -9.26
N TRP A 123 2.92 15.09 -9.83
CA TRP A 123 2.87 15.52 -11.23
C TRP A 123 3.79 16.71 -11.51
N ALA A 124 3.82 17.70 -10.61
CA ALA A 124 4.73 18.85 -10.74
C ALA A 124 6.20 18.41 -10.73
N ILE A 125 6.57 17.49 -9.83
CA ILE A 125 7.94 16.92 -9.78
C ILE A 125 8.24 16.14 -11.07
N PHE A 126 7.29 15.34 -11.57
CA PHE A 126 7.45 14.59 -12.81
C PHE A 126 7.73 15.51 -14.01
N GLN A 127 7.02 16.64 -14.12
CA GLN A 127 7.24 17.63 -15.18
C GLN A 127 8.58 18.37 -15.05
N GLN A 128 9.05 18.63 -13.84
CA GLN A 128 10.35 19.27 -13.60
C GLN A 128 11.52 18.37 -14.03
N ASN A 129 11.41 17.06 -13.79
CA ASN A 129 12.45 16.08 -14.12
C ASN A 129 12.37 15.55 -15.56
N GLY A 130 11.39 16.00 -16.35
CA GLY A 130 11.18 15.60 -17.75
C GLY A 130 11.86 16.51 -18.79
N ASN A 131 12.57 17.55 -18.33
CA ASN A 131 13.51 18.37 -19.12
C ASN A 131 14.94 17.88 -18.91
#